data_AF-A0A285C513-F1
#
_entry.id   AF-A0A285C513-F1
#
_cell.length_a   1.000
_cell.length_b   1.000
_cell.length_c   1.000
_cell.angle_alpha   90.00
_cell.angle_beta   90.00
_cell.angle_gamma   90.00
#
_symmetry.space_group_name_H-M   'P 1'
#
loop_
_entity.id
_entity.type
_entity.pdbx_description
1 polymer ?
#
loop_
_entity_poly.entity_id
_entity_poly.type
_entity_poly.pdbx_seq_one_letter_code
_entity_poly.pdbx_strand_id
1 'polypeptide(L)'
;MAHTDEKPRQRTRRLTIGMIITTLVLSIFATLVGPLGQLSTASAQDRIPRFQVGNQNRWDYWGFINQIRRQVNGSDNRVPGSSNTIDHTAGDRDWIDVDIQMWENPNFVRIRLRRGDLYLMGWWSNDGVYNRLGGEAESGTPAVAWNNQGQVTQWAPNRPTNFNADYPNLESRAGVARNEMGFSRDSLNTAAWNLYNARTPTDRDGGNQAATEIRNQARAVLTMTQFLSEATRFRGIATRLGYANDAASDHDPVYIPWQVVGSENNWGTLSNRFNRWLQAARAAGNAGVPDPDRGDRMGAFTIDNWNNLVGVTVTALADYALILNTANRG
;
A
#
# COMPACT_ATOMS: atom_id res chain seq x y z
N MET A 1 -18.47 -42.78 -80.24
CA MET A 1 -18.45 -44.00 -79.41
C MET A 1 -18.29 -43.59 -77.95
N ALA A 2 -18.99 -44.30 -77.07
CA ALA A 2 -19.10 -44.16 -75.61
C ALA A 2 -19.97 -42.99 -75.08
N HIS A 3 -21.24 -43.33 -74.83
CA HIS A 3 -22.13 -42.75 -73.82
C HIS A 3 -21.65 -43.11 -72.41
N THR A 4 -21.88 -42.21 -71.45
CA THR A 4 -22.33 -42.42 -70.04
C THR A 4 -22.39 -41.00 -69.46
N ASP A 5 -23.51 -40.35 -69.16
CA ASP A 5 -24.66 -40.67 -68.31
C ASP A 5 -24.28 -41.10 -66.88
N GLU A 6 -24.08 -40.10 -66.00
CA GLU A 6 -24.42 -40.23 -64.58
C GLU A 6 -25.05 -38.93 -64.05
N LYS A 7 -26.26 -39.09 -63.49
CA LYS A 7 -27.11 -38.09 -62.84
C LYS A 7 -26.79 -37.99 -61.32
N PRO A 8 -27.41 -37.05 -60.58
CA PRO A 8 -26.78 -36.28 -59.52
C PRO A 8 -26.81 -36.95 -58.13
N ARG A 9 -25.84 -36.59 -57.28
CA ARG A 9 -25.94 -36.78 -55.83
C ARG A 9 -26.12 -35.45 -55.12
N GLN A 10 -27.38 -35.14 -54.81
CA GLN A 10 -27.70 -34.36 -53.61
C GLN A 10 -27.28 -35.15 -52.38
N ARG A 11 -26.57 -34.51 -51.44
CA ARG A 11 -26.83 -34.68 -50.00
C ARG A 11 -26.16 -33.58 -49.16
N THR A 12 -27.03 -32.93 -48.38
CA THR A 12 -26.80 -32.33 -47.04
C THR A 12 -25.80 -31.17 -46.97
N ARG A 13 -26.22 -29.89 -47.04
CA ARG A 13 -27.02 -29.17 -46.01
C ARG A 13 -26.72 -29.70 -44.60
N ARG A 14 -25.68 -29.19 -43.93
CA ARG A 14 -25.56 -29.14 -42.44
C ARG A 14 -24.32 -28.42 -41.87
N LEU A 15 -23.75 -27.41 -42.55
CA LEU A 15 -22.62 -26.65 -41.98
C LEU A 15 -22.77 -25.12 -41.94
N THR A 16 -23.90 -24.56 -42.40
CA THR A 16 -24.05 -23.09 -42.50
C THR A 16 -25.13 -22.49 -41.61
N ILE A 17 -25.96 -23.30 -40.93
CA ILE A 17 -27.04 -22.80 -40.05
C ILE A 17 -26.57 -22.68 -38.58
N GLY A 18 -25.52 -23.42 -38.17
CA GLY A 18 -24.97 -23.31 -36.81
C GLY A 18 -24.24 -21.99 -36.53
N MET A 19 -23.66 -21.34 -37.54
CA MET A 19 -22.94 -20.08 -37.32
C MET A 19 -23.85 -18.86 -37.19
N ILE A 20 -25.02 -18.83 -37.84
CA ILE A 20 -25.89 -17.65 -37.78
C ILE A 20 -26.60 -17.52 -36.41
N ILE A 21 -26.97 -18.65 -35.79
CA ILE A 21 -27.63 -18.65 -34.47
C ILE A 21 -26.62 -18.29 -33.35
N THR A 22 -25.36 -18.70 -33.49
CA THR A 22 -24.31 -18.37 -32.50
C THR A 22 -24.00 -16.87 -32.50
N THR A 23 -23.91 -16.23 -33.68
CA THR A 23 -23.65 -14.78 -33.78
C THR A 23 -24.83 -13.93 -33.30
N LEU A 24 -26.07 -14.40 -33.48
CA LEU A 24 -27.26 -13.66 -33.03
C LEU A 24 -27.50 -13.76 -31.52
N VAL A 25 -27.14 -14.89 -30.90
CA VAL A 25 -27.21 -15.04 -29.44
C VAL A 25 -26.09 -14.24 -28.77
N LEU A 26 -24.88 -14.19 -29.35
CA LEU A 26 -23.78 -13.36 -28.83
C LEU A 26 -24.04 -11.85 -28.97
N SER A 27 -24.72 -11.39 -30.03
CA SER A 27 -25.03 -9.97 -30.21
C SER A 27 -26.11 -9.46 -29.23
N ILE A 28 -27.00 -10.34 -28.77
CA ILE A 28 -28.00 -10.01 -27.74
C ILE A 28 -27.33 -9.93 -26.35
N PHE A 29 -26.32 -10.76 -26.04
CA PHE A 29 -25.55 -10.61 -24.80
C PHE A 29 -24.62 -9.38 -24.82
N ALA A 30 -24.07 -9.01 -25.99
CA ALA A 30 -23.24 -7.81 -26.13
C ALA A 30 -24.04 -6.49 -26.03
N THR A 31 -25.37 -6.53 -26.17
CA THR A 31 -26.24 -5.35 -26.04
C THR A 31 -27.00 -5.28 -24.72
N LEU A 32 -27.10 -6.38 -23.96
CA LEU A 32 -27.61 -6.39 -22.58
C LEU A 32 -26.52 -6.12 -21.51
N VAL A 33 -25.25 -6.09 -21.91
CA VAL A 33 -24.20 -5.39 -21.19
C VAL A 33 -24.13 -3.99 -21.81
N GLY A 34 -25.03 -3.11 -21.37
CA GLY A 34 -24.89 -1.68 -21.65
C GLY A 34 -23.52 -1.16 -21.19
N PRO A 35 -23.16 0.10 -21.48
CA PRO A 35 -21.92 0.68 -20.98
C PRO A 35 -22.00 0.78 -19.45
N LEU A 36 -21.71 -0.33 -18.76
CA LEU A 36 -21.20 -0.32 -17.41
C LEU A 36 -20.00 0.59 -17.49
N GLY A 37 -20.16 1.74 -16.82
CA GLY A 37 -19.31 2.91 -16.97
C GLY A 37 -17.87 2.49 -17.14
N GLN A 38 -17.27 2.97 -18.22
CA GLN A 38 -15.83 3.05 -18.32
C GLN A 38 -15.34 3.88 -17.12
N LEU A 39 -15.12 3.20 -16.00
CA LEU A 39 -14.06 3.57 -15.08
C LEU A 39 -12.79 3.34 -15.89
N SER A 40 -12.46 4.35 -16.70
CA SER A 40 -11.11 4.58 -17.18
C SER A 40 -10.23 4.65 -15.93
N THR A 41 -9.70 3.50 -15.54
CA THR A 41 -8.51 3.48 -14.73
C THR A 41 -7.48 2.72 -15.55
N ALA A 42 -6.48 3.45 -16.01
CA ALA A 42 -5.20 2.89 -16.43
C ALA A 42 -4.56 1.98 -15.34
N SER A 43 -5.17 1.83 -14.16
CA SER A 43 -4.73 0.97 -13.06
C SER A 43 -4.85 -0.54 -13.32
N ALA A 44 -5.76 -0.99 -14.19
CA ALA A 44 -5.96 -2.43 -14.41
C ALA A 44 -4.83 -3.09 -15.21
N GLN A 45 -4.04 -2.32 -15.97
CA GLN A 45 -3.00 -2.84 -16.86
C GLN A 45 -1.61 -2.88 -16.19
N ASP A 46 -1.36 -2.02 -15.19
CA ASP A 46 -0.03 -1.85 -14.57
C ASP A 46 0.16 -2.61 -13.24
N ARG A 47 -0.88 -3.22 -12.67
CA ARG A 47 -0.85 -3.94 -11.37
C ARG A 47 -0.31 -3.13 -10.18
N ILE A 48 -0.27 -1.81 -10.26
CA ILE A 48 0.19 -0.93 -9.19
C ILE A 48 -0.92 -0.81 -8.12
N PRO A 49 -0.67 -1.19 -6.86
CA PRO A 49 -1.65 -1.02 -5.79
C PRO A 49 -2.05 0.45 -5.67
N ARG A 50 -3.35 0.71 -5.56
CA ARG A 50 -3.89 2.07 -5.44
C ARG A 50 -4.87 2.18 -4.28
N PHE A 51 -4.71 3.22 -3.47
CA PHE A 51 -5.65 3.59 -2.41
C PHE A 51 -6.27 4.97 -2.69
N GLN A 52 -7.58 5.10 -2.49
CA GLN A 52 -8.32 6.35 -2.67
C GLN A 52 -8.74 6.93 -1.31
N VAL A 53 -8.13 8.07 -0.96
CA VAL A 53 -8.44 8.76 0.30
C VAL A 53 -9.91 9.20 0.29
N GLY A 54 -10.60 9.03 1.43
CA GLY A 54 -12.00 9.38 1.63
C GLY A 54 -13.07 8.54 0.92
N ASN A 55 -12.72 7.82 -0.14
CA ASN A 55 -13.67 6.99 -0.90
C ASN A 55 -13.65 5.51 -0.48
N GLN A 56 -12.50 5.01 -0.05
CA GLN A 56 -12.32 3.62 0.38
C GLN A 56 -12.50 3.48 1.89
N ASN A 57 -13.03 2.36 2.39
CA ASN A 57 -13.18 2.17 3.83
C ASN A 57 -11.98 1.42 4.44
N ARG A 58 -12.02 1.17 5.76
CA ARG A 58 -10.96 0.42 6.46
C ARG A 58 -10.65 -0.96 5.87
N TRP A 59 -11.64 -1.67 5.31
CA TRP A 59 -11.46 -2.98 4.72
C TRP A 59 -10.76 -2.89 3.37
N ASP A 60 -11.09 -1.87 2.58
CA ASP A 60 -10.39 -1.57 1.33
C ASP A 60 -8.92 -1.24 1.61
N TYR A 61 -8.65 -0.47 2.66
CA TYR A 61 -7.29 -0.19 3.10
C TYR A 61 -6.53 -1.47 3.49
N TRP A 62 -7.16 -2.39 4.22
CA TRP A 62 -6.53 -3.68 4.53
C TRP A 62 -6.30 -4.52 3.27
N GLY A 63 -7.25 -4.50 2.33
CA GLY A 63 -7.10 -5.13 1.02
C GLY A 63 -5.89 -4.57 0.27
N PHE A 64 -5.74 -3.25 0.26
CA PHE A 64 -4.63 -2.51 -0.34
C PHE A 64 -3.28 -2.85 0.32
N ILE A 65 -3.17 -2.81 1.64
CA ILE A 65 -1.93 -3.22 2.35
C ILE A 65 -1.60 -4.70 2.05
N ASN A 66 -2.58 -5.59 2.00
CA ASN A 66 -2.36 -6.98 1.64
C ASN A 66 -1.95 -7.17 0.17
N GLN A 67 -2.35 -6.28 -0.74
CA GLN A 67 -1.82 -6.26 -2.11
C GLN A 67 -0.33 -5.93 -2.10
N ILE A 68 0.10 -4.90 -1.35
CA ILE A 68 1.52 -4.54 -1.21
C ILE A 68 2.31 -5.72 -0.64
N ARG A 69 1.83 -6.34 0.46
CA ARG A 69 2.47 -7.52 1.06
C ARG A 69 2.67 -8.66 0.06
N ARG A 70 1.65 -8.97 -0.74
CA ARG A 70 1.73 -10.01 -1.78
C ARG A 70 2.76 -9.71 -2.87
N GLN A 71 2.94 -8.44 -3.23
CA GLN A 71 3.92 -8.04 -4.24
C GLN A 71 5.36 -8.13 -3.71
N VAL A 72 5.57 -7.80 -2.43
CA VAL A 72 6.91 -7.88 -1.83
C VAL A 72 7.27 -9.28 -1.34
N ASN A 73 6.28 -10.15 -1.14
CA ASN A 73 6.52 -11.50 -0.64
C ASN A 73 7.44 -12.27 -1.59
N GLY A 74 8.62 -12.64 -1.10
CA GLY A 74 9.66 -13.35 -1.85
C GLY A 74 9.81 -14.82 -1.48
N SER A 75 9.05 -15.33 -0.50
CA SER A 75 9.22 -16.71 -0.02
C SER A 75 7.93 -17.35 0.48
N ASP A 76 8.02 -18.62 0.89
CA ASP A 76 6.91 -19.36 1.49
C ASP A 76 6.44 -18.65 2.77
N ASN A 77 5.20 -18.17 2.74
CA ASN A 77 4.56 -17.43 3.81
C ASN A 77 3.83 -18.31 4.83
N ARG A 78 3.92 -19.65 4.70
CA ARG A 78 3.29 -20.60 5.62
C ARG A 78 4.08 -20.71 6.92
N VAL A 79 3.34 -20.65 8.02
CA VAL A 79 3.83 -20.94 9.37
C VAL A 79 3.37 -22.36 9.75
N PRO A 80 4.29 -23.30 10.01
CA PRO A 80 3.93 -24.66 10.41
C PRO A 80 2.99 -24.66 11.63
N GLY A 81 1.94 -25.46 11.61
CA GLY A 81 1.00 -25.60 12.73
C GLY A 81 0.11 -24.37 13.00
N SER A 82 0.02 -23.42 12.06
CA SER A 82 -0.78 -22.21 12.17
C SER A 82 -1.54 -21.94 10.87
N SER A 83 -2.73 -21.35 10.98
CA SER A 83 -3.48 -20.80 9.84
C SER A 83 -3.01 -19.39 9.44
N ASN A 84 -2.20 -18.74 10.27
CA ASN A 84 -1.65 -17.41 9.99
C ASN A 84 -0.52 -17.50 8.96
N THR A 85 -0.51 -16.58 8.01
CA THR A 85 0.58 -16.39 7.05
C THR A 85 1.42 -15.16 7.39
N ILE A 86 2.68 -15.19 6.97
CA ILE A 86 3.65 -14.11 7.17
C ILE A 86 4.40 -13.87 5.87
N ASP A 87 4.26 -12.67 5.34
CA ASP A 87 4.91 -12.28 4.10
C ASP A 87 6.35 -11.83 4.39
N HIS A 88 7.30 -12.36 3.65
CA HIS A 88 8.73 -12.07 3.77
C HIS A 88 9.16 -11.20 2.61
N THR A 89 9.82 -10.07 2.87
CA THR A 89 10.40 -9.28 1.78
C THR A 89 11.44 -10.09 1.01
N ALA A 90 11.46 -9.96 -0.32
CA ALA A 90 12.51 -10.52 -1.15
C ALA A 90 13.83 -9.81 -0.84
N GLY A 91 14.95 -10.51 -0.59
CA GLY A 91 16.24 -9.88 -0.26
C GLY A 91 16.91 -9.11 -1.42
N ASP A 92 16.14 -8.69 -2.42
CA ASP A 92 16.58 -7.95 -3.60
C ASP A 92 16.52 -6.43 -3.37
N ARG A 93 17.13 -5.68 -4.29
CA ARG A 93 17.07 -4.21 -4.33
C ARG A 93 16.04 -3.72 -5.35
N ASP A 94 15.07 -4.57 -5.68
CA ASP A 94 14.02 -4.19 -6.61
C ASP A 94 13.05 -3.21 -5.96
N TRP A 95 12.21 -2.60 -6.79
CA TRP A 95 11.27 -1.57 -6.37
C TRP A 95 9.85 -2.01 -6.67
N ILE A 96 8.92 -1.54 -5.83
CA ILE A 96 7.50 -1.54 -6.14
C ILE A 96 7.00 -0.09 -6.11
N ASP A 97 6.03 0.19 -6.96
CA ASP A 97 5.36 1.48 -6.99
C ASP A 97 3.93 1.33 -6.43
N VAL A 98 3.45 2.36 -5.74
CA VAL A 98 2.15 2.41 -5.07
C VAL A 98 1.52 3.77 -5.32
N ASP A 99 0.23 3.82 -5.61
CA ASP A 99 -0.50 5.06 -5.88
C ASP A 99 -1.41 5.45 -4.71
N ILE A 100 -1.34 6.71 -4.29
CA ILE A 100 -2.29 7.32 -3.34
C ILE A 100 -3.07 8.40 -4.08
N GLN A 101 -4.34 8.11 -4.34
CA GLN A 101 -5.25 8.99 -5.04
C GLN A 101 -5.89 9.98 -4.05
N MET A 102 -5.87 11.26 -4.41
CA MET A 102 -6.42 12.34 -3.59
C MET A 102 -7.94 12.23 -3.49
N TRP A 103 -8.48 12.71 -2.37
CA TRP A 103 -9.91 12.64 -2.07
C TRP A 103 -10.71 13.43 -3.11
N GLU A 104 -11.73 12.79 -3.69
CA GLU A 104 -12.63 13.37 -4.69
C GLU A 104 -11.92 13.93 -5.93
N ASN A 105 -10.71 13.45 -6.22
CA ASN A 105 -9.89 13.94 -7.33
C ASN A 105 -9.26 12.77 -8.12
N PRO A 106 -9.14 12.88 -9.45
CA PRO A 106 -8.49 11.85 -10.26
C PRO A 106 -6.95 11.80 -10.09
N ASN A 107 -6.34 12.86 -9.56
CA ASN A 107 -4.90 12.93 -9.34
C ASN A 107 -4.47 11.90 -8.29
N PHE A 108 -3.22 11.45 -8.40
CA PHE A 108 -2.58 10.59 -7.41
C PHE A 108 -1.11 10.97 -7.28
N VAL A 109 -0.53 10.69 -6.12
CA VAL A 109 0.92 10.63 -5.97
C VAL A 109 1.37 9.18 -6.12
N ARG A 110 2.36 8.94 -6.98
CA ARG A 110 3.04 7.65 -7.06
C ARG A 110 4.24 7.64 -6.13
N ILE A 111 4.32 6.61 -5.31
CA ILE A 111 5.35 6.44 -4.29
C ILE A 111 6.12 5.16 -4.60
N ARG A 112 7.45 5.23 -4.53
CA ARG A 112 8.33 4.09 -4.74
C ARG A 112 8.82 3.55 -3.41
N LEU A 113 8.67 2.24 -3.20
CA LEU A 113 9.18 1.51 -2.06
C LEU A 113 10.27 0.52 -2.50
N ARG A 114 11.32 0.36 -1.69
CA ARG A 114 12.27 -0.74 -1.83
C ARG A 114 11.60 -2.05 -1.46
N ARG A 115 11.62 -3.03 -2.35
CA ARG A 115 10.94 -4.31 -2.14
C ARG A 115 11.52 -5.08 -0.95
N GLY A 116 12.84 -5.02 -0.76
CA GLY A 116 13.53 -5.83 0.25
C GLY A 116 13.38 -5.42 1.70
N ASP A 117 12.97 -4.17 1.96
CA ASP A 117 12.75 -3.70 3.32
C ASP A 117 11.57 -2.74 3.46
N LEU A 118 10.85 -2.43 2.38
CA LEU A 118 9.71 -1.51 2.33
C LEU A 118 10.05 -0.05 2.65
N TYR A 119 11.32 0.37 2.62
CA TYR A 119 11.61 1.80 2.78
C TYR A 119 11.03 2.63 1.63
N LEU A 120 10.51 3.81 1.96
CA LEU A 120 10.08 4.80 0.99
C LEU A 120 11.31 5.48 0.43
N MET A 121 11.45 5.45 -0.89
CA MET A 121 12.68 5.85 -1.59
C MET A 121 12.51 7.14 -2.38
N GLY A 122 11.28 7.48 -2.70
CA GLY A 122 10.93 8.69 -3.41
C GLY A 122 9.50 8.66 -3.94
N TRP A 123 9.13 9.73 -4.65
CA TRP A 123 7.80 9.89 -5.23
C TRP A 123 7.85 10.77 -6.48
N TRP A 124 6.84 10.66 -7.35
CA TRP A 124 6.69 11.56 -8.49
C TRP A 124 5.79 12.75 -8.14
N SER A 125 6.27 13.96 -8.41
CA SER A 125 5.49 15.20 -8.35
C SER A 125 4.77 15.49 -9.67
N ASN A 126 3.92 16.51 -9.68
CA ASN A 126 3.06 16.87 -10.80
C ASN A 126 3.75 17.36 -12.07
N ASP A 127 4.99 17.81 -11.91
CA ASP A 127 5.93 18.15 -12.96
C ASP A 127 6.59 16.90 -13.60
N GLY A 128 6.21 15.70 -13.15
CA GLY A 128 6.78 14.42 -13.62
C GLY A 128 8.17 14.14 -13.06
N VAL A 129 8.64 14.91 -12.08
CA VAL A 129 9.97 14.76 -11.48
C VAL A 129 9.94 13.74 -10.34
N TYR A 130 10.92 12.83 -10.34
CA TYR A 130 11.13 11.91 -9.23
C TYR A 130 11.92 12.57 -8.11
N ASN A 131 11.26 12.80 -6.98
CA ASN A 131 11.85 13.31 -5.75
C ASN A 131 12.46 12.13 -4.99
N ARG A 132 13.79 12.05 -4.94
CA ARG A 132 14.49 10.95 -4.28
C ARG A 132 14.84 11.27 -2.83
N LEU A 133 14.67 10.27 -1.97
CA LEU A 133 15.17 10.26 -0.61
C LEU A 133 16.53 9.54 -0.60
N GLY A 134 17.56 10.24 -0.15
CA GLY A 134 18.94 9.72 -0.16
C GLY A 134 19.65 9.86 -1.50
N GLY A 135 20.77 9.13 -1.63
CA GLY A 135 21.61 9.14 -2.82
C GLY A 135 21.08 8.27 -3.96
N GLU A 136 21.54 8.52 -5.19
CA GLU A 136 21.10 7.78 -6.38
C GLU A 136 21.29 6.26 -6.29
N ALA A 137 22.42 5.85 -5.73
CA ALA A 137 22.74 4.44 -5.52
C ALA A 137 21.80 3.75 -4.53
N GLU A 138 21.17 4.52 -3.65
CA GLU A 138 20.26 4.04 -2.63
C GLU A 138 18.81 4.07 -3.11
N SER A 139 18.35 5.18 -3.69
CA SER A 139 16.95 5.36 -4.15
C SER A 139 16.64 4.66 -5.47
N GLY A 140 17.68 4.38 -6.25
CA GLY A 140 17.55 4.14 -7.68
C GLY A 140 17.11 5.40 -8.44
N THR A 141 17.35 5.40 -9.75
CA THR A 141 16.74 6.37 -10.67
C THR A 141 15.75 5.60 -11.54
N PRO A 142 14.46 5.96 -11.54
CA PRO A 142 13.51 5.36 -12.46
C PRO A 142 13.91 5.63 -13.92
N ALA A 143 13.96 4.59 -14.74
CA ALA A 143 14.21 4.74 -16.19
C ALA A 143 13.06 5.50 -16.89
N VAL A 144 11.89 5.53 -16.27
CA VAL A 144 10.66 6.14 -16.82
C VAL A 144 10.09 7.19 -15.89
N ALA A 145 9.68 8.32 -16.45
CA ALA A 145 8.85 9.29 -15.76
C ALA A 145 7.39 8.90 -15.91
N TRP A 146 6.65 9.09 -14.84
CA TRP A 146 5.20 8.98 -14.83
C TRP A 146 4.65 10.38 -14.69
N ASN A 147 3.78 10.80 -15.60
CA ASN A 147 2.91 11.93 -15.31
C ASN A 147 1.62 11.42 -14.66
N ASN A 148 0.90 12.32 -13.98
CA ASN A 148 -0.29 11.94 -13.23
C ASN A 148 -1.51 11.67 -14.12
N GLN A 149 -1.34 11.71 -15.45
CA GLN A 149 -2.27 11.15 -16.42
C GLN A 149 -1.96 9.68 -16.78
N GLY A 150 -0.95 9.06 -16.15
CA GLY A 150 -0.54 7.69 -16.42
C GLY A 150 0.27 7.52 -17.71
N GLN A 151 0.76 8.61 -18.30
CA GLN A 151 1.63 8.54 -19.47
C GLN A 151 3.07 8.31 -19.01
N VAL A 152 3.74 7.41 -19.71
CA VAL A 152 5.14 7.04 -19.48
C VAL A 152 6.00 7.83 -20.45
N THR A 153 6.90 8.67 -19.93
CA THR A 153 7.96 9.30 -20.74
C THR A 153 9.31 8.65 -20.44
N GLN A 154 10.19 8.63 -21.44
CA GLN A 154 11.55 8.13 -21.24
C GLN A 154 12.38 9.14 -20.44
N TRP A 155 13.21 8.64 -19.52
CA TRP A 155 14.10 9.40 -18.65
C TRP A 155 13.36 10.30 -17.64
N ALA A 156 13.07 9.75 -16.45
CA ALA A 156 12.55 10.57 -15.37
C ALA A 156 13.59 11.61 -14.95
N PRO A 157 13.30 12.92 -15.08
CA PRO A 157 14.08 13.89 -14.32
C PRO A 157 13.96 13.51 -12.85
N ASN A 158 15.07 13.56 -12.12
CA ASN A 158 15.08 13.30 -10.69
C ASN A 158 15.79 14.42 -9.94
N ARG A 159 15.41 14.62 -8.69
CA ARG A 159 16.04 15.62 -7.81
C ARG A 159 16.12 15.12 -6.38
N PRO A 160 17.23 15.39 -5.67
CA PRO A 160 17.33 15.08 -4.26
C PRO A 160 16.40 15.97 -3.44
N THR A 161 15.89 15.42 -2.35
CA THR A 161 15.19 16.16 -1.30
C THR A 161 16.19 16.85 -0.37
N ASN A 162 15.73 17.84 0.40
CA ASN A 162 16.55 18.57 1.39
C ASN A 162 16.62 17.87 2.76
N PHE A 163 16.20 16.62 2.81
CA PHE A 163 16.09 15.79 4.00
C PHE A 163 16.30 14.33 3.63
N ASN A 164 16.62 13.50 4.62
CA ASN A 164 16.86 12.07 4.43
C ASN A 164 15.65 11.27 4.90
N ALA A 165 15.62 9.97 4.58
CA ALA A 165 14.54 9.06 4.96
C ALA A 165 14.60 8.60 6.43
N ASP A 166 15.65 8.94 7.19
CA ASP A 166 15.77 8.52 8.58
C ASP A 166 14.77 9.26 9.48
N TYR A 167 14.19 8.53 10.44
CA TYR A 167 13.15 9.08 11.31
C TYR A 167 13.56 10.33 12.09
N PRO A 168 14.74 10.40 12.73
CA PRO A 168 15.16 11.60 13.43
C PRO A 168 15.22 12.83 12.51
N ASN A 169 15.74 12.68 11.28
CA ASN A 169 15.77 13.77 10.32
C ASN A 169 14.36 14.17 9.85
N LEU A 170 13.50 13.20 9.51
CA LEU A 170 12.13 13.47 9.09
C LEU A 170 11.32 14.16 10.19
N GLU A 171 11.35 13.67 11.42
CA GLU A 171 10.62 14.25 12.56
C GLU A 171 11.10 15.67 12.85
N SER A 172 12.43 15.90 12.81
CA SER A 172 13.03 17.23 12.97
C SER A 172 12.58 18.20 11.88
N ARG A 173 12.58 17.77 10.62
CA ARG A 173 12.19 18.60 9.47
C ARG A 173 10.68 18.84 9.40
N ALA A 174 9.89 17.82 9.70
CA ALA A 174 8.43 17.89 9.77
C ALA A 174 7.95 18.74 10.96
N GLY A 175 8.77 18.85 12.01
CA GLY A 175 8.43 19.55 13.25
C GLY A 175 7.38 18.81 14.07
N VAL A 176 7.30 17.48 13.94
CA VAL A 176 6.35 16.62 14.65
C VAL A 176 6.93 15.21 14.78
N ALA A 177 6.77 14.60 15.95
CA ALA A 177 7.15 13.21 16.17
C ALA A 177 6.09 12.25 15.61
N ARG A 178 6.48 11.04 15.20
CA ARG A 178 5.54 10.05 14.63
C ARG A 178 4.33 9.73 15.52
N ASN A 179 4.55 9.65 16.84
CA ASN A 179 3.50 9.34 17.81
C ASN A 179 2.55 10.52 18.08
N GLU A 180 2.87 11.71 17.61
CA GLU A 180 2.06 12.93 17.73
C GLU A 180 1.30 13.26 16.44
N MET A 181 1.52 12.46 15.39
CA MET A 181 0.83 12.64 14.12
C MET A 181 -0.57 12.04 14.18
N GLY A 182 -1.56 12.91 14.03
CA GLY A 182 -2.94 12.50 13.79
C GLY A 182 -3.16 12.10 12.33
N PHE A 183 -3.81 10.96 12.13
CA PHE A 183 -4.19 10.41 10.83
C PHE A 183 -5.71 10.50 10.65
N SER A 184 -6.12 11.07 9.52
CA SER A 184 -7.49 11.37 9.13
C SER A 184 -7.57 11.47 7.61
N ARG A 185 -8.77 11.56 7.03
CA ARG A 185 -8.90 11.73 5.58
C ARG A 185 -8.22 13.01 5.13
N ASP A 186 -8.43 14.10 5.86
CA ASP A 186 -7.83 15.40 5.57
C ASP A 186 -6.31 15.39 5.65
N SER A 187 -5.73 14.78 6.68
CA SER A 187 -4.26 14.75 6.83
C SER A 187 -3.59 13.84 5.79
N LEU A 188 -4.23 12.70 5.43
CA LEU A 188 -3.77 11.82 4.36
C LEU A 188 -3.86 12.51 3.00
N ASN A 189 -4.98 13.19 2.73
CA ASN A 189 -5.19 13.96 1.49
C ASN A 189 -4.19 15.11 1.38
N THR A 190 -3.97 15.85 2.48
CA THR A 190 -2.98 16.94 2.55
C THR A 190 -1.56 16.41 2.30
N ALA A 191 -1.19 15.28 2.89
CA ALA A 191 0.09 14.65 2.64
C ALA A 191 0.25 14.26 1.16
N ALA A 192 -0.77 13.63 0.56
CA ALA A 192 -0.74 13.29 -0.87
C ALA A 192 -0.56 14.54 -1.75
N TRP A 193 -1.29 15.62 -1.47
CA TRP A 193 -1.17 16.89 -2.18
C TRP A 193 0.19 17.57 -2.00
N ASN A 194 0.77 17.53 -0.80
CA ASN A 194 2.10 18.10 -0.54
C ASN A 194 3.19 17.36 -1.32
N LEU A 195 3.10 16.04 -1.44
CA LEU A 195 4.03 15.28 -2.29
C LEU A 195 3.79 15.54 -3.77
N TYR A 196 2.53 15.57 -4.19
CA TYR A 196 2.14 15.82 -5.57
C TYR A 196 2.58 17.20 -6.07
N ASN A 197 2.39 18.25 -5.26
CA ASN A 197 2.79 19.61 -5.59
C ASN A 197 4.24 19.92 -5.18
N ALA A 198 4.99 18.91 -4.71
CA ALA A 198 6.35 19.11 -4.25
C ALA A 198 7.17 19.79 -5.34
N ARG A 199 7.94 20.81 -4.93
CA ARG A 199 8.95 21.47 -5.76
C ARG A 199 10.25 21.59 -5.00
N THR A 200 11.37 21.72 -5.71
CA THR A 200 12.62 22.14 -5.06
C THR A 200 12.44 23.59 -4.63
N PRO A 201 12.59 23.90 -3.33
CA PRO A 201 12.69 25.28 -2.89
C PRO A 201 13.88 25.93 -3.58
N THR A 202 13.66 27.08 -4.21
CA THR A 202 14.70 27.86 -4.87
C THR A 202 15.06 29.06 -4.00
N ASP A 203 16.24 29.65 -4.22
CA ASP A 203 16.68 30.87 -3.52
C ASP A 203 15.70 32.06 -3.70
N ARG A 204 14.80 31.97 -4.71
CA ARG A 204 13.77 32.97 -5.00
C ARG A 204 12.52 32.86 -4.11
N ASP A 205 12.30 31.73 -3.44
CA ASP A 205 11.11 31.52 -2.61
C ASP A 205 11.18 32.30 -1.28
N GLY A 206 12.33 32.89 -0.92
CA GLY A 206 12.54 33.53 0.38
C GLY A 206 12.59 32.49 1.51
N GLY A 207 13.38 32.76 2.55
CA GLY A 207 13.74 31.76 3.56
C GLY A 207 12.54 31.06 4.24
N ASN A 208 11.45 31.79 4.48
CA ASN A 208 10.27 31.25 5.17
C ASN A 208 9.44 30.29 4.30
N GLN A 209 9.31 30.55 2.99
CA GLN A 209 8.53 29.67 2.11
C GLN A 209 9.31 28.38 1.85
N ALA A 210 10.63 28.49 1.63
CA ALA A 210 11.48 27.31 1.46
C ALA A 210 11.46 26.38 2.67
N ALA A 211 11.56 26.93 3.88
CA ALA A 211 11.46 26.15 5.11
C ALA A 211 10.08 25.49 5.28
N THR A 212 9.01 26.18 4.90
CA THR A 212 7.64 25.66 4.96
C THR A 212 7.43 24.51 3.98
N GLU A 213 7.93 24.64 2.75
CA GLU A 213 7.87 23.59 1.72
C GLU A 213 8.63 22.33 2.17
N ILE A 214 9.85 22.49 2.68
CA ILE A 214 10.64 21.38 3.23
C ILE A 214 9.90 20.68 4.36
N ARG A 215 9.31 21.45 5.29
CA ARG A 215 8.52 20.91 6.41
C ARG A 215 7.30 20.13 5.91
N ASN A 216 6.56 20.69 4.96
CA ASN A 216 5.35 20.07 4.40
C ASN A 216 5.68 18.76 3.66
N GLN A 217 6.76 18.75 2.88
CA GLN A 217 7.25 17.54 2.20
C GLN A 217 7.72 16.49 3.22
N ALA A 218 8.53 16.87 4.22
CA ALA A 218 9.02 15.94 5.23
C ALA A 218 7.87 15.33 6.05
N ARG A 219 6.88 16.15 6.45
CA ARG A 219 5.68 15.67 7.14
C ARG A 219 4.87 14.72 6.28
N ALA A 220 4.72 15.03 4.99
CA ALA A 220 3.98 14.16 4.07
C ALA A 220 4.69 12.82 3.81
N VAL A 221 6.02 12.83 3.67
CA VAL A 221 6.83 11.60 3.61
C VAL A 221 6.68 10.78 4.89
N LEU A 222 6.71 11.42 6.05
CA LEU A 222 6.53 10.74 7.33
C LEU A 222 5.13 10.12 7.44
N THR A 223 4.08 10.84 7.04
CA THR A 223 2.70 10.32 6.98
C THR A 223 2.59 9.12 6.07
N MET A 224 3.12 9.20 4.85
CA MET A 224 3.06 8.10 3.89
C MET A 224 3.92 6.91 4.29
N THR A 225 5.04 7.14 5.00
CA THR A 225 5.86 6.05 5.54
C THR A 225 5.07 5.25 6.58
N GLN A 226 4.35 5.91 7.48
CA GLN A 226 3.49 5.25 8.46
C GLN A 226 2.32 4.54 7.79
N PHE A 227 1.65 5.22 6.85
CA PHE A 227 0.45 4.73 6.16
C PHE A 227 0.74 3.59 5.16
N LEU A 228 1.97 3.45 4.67
CA LEU A 228 2.34 2.43 3.68
C LEU A 228 3.35 1.45 4.23
N SER A 229 4.58 1.90 4.48
CA SER A 229 5.70 1.04 4.86
C SER A 229 5.47 0.38 6.20
N GLU A 230 5.16 1.16 7.24
CA GLU A 230 4.98 0.61 8.59
C GLU A 230 3.68 -0.16 8.74
N ALA A 231 2.59 0.29 8.12
CA ALA A 231 1.36 -0.50 8.03
C ALA A 231 1.58 -1.86 7.32
N THR A 232 2.44 -1.91 6.31
CA THR A 232 2.79 -3.16 5.63
C THR A 232 3.60 -4.09 6.54
N ARG A 233 4.64 -3.56 7.20
CA ARG A 233 5.50 -4.31 8.14
C ARG A 233 4.74 -4.79 9.38
N PHE A 234 3.87 -3.96 9.94
CA PHE A 234 3.18 -4.20 11.20
C PHE A 234 1.66 -4.22 11.01
N ARG A 235 1.05 -5.40 11.15
CA ARG A 235 -0.41 -5.57 11.01
C ARG A 235 -1.20 -4.68 11.96
N GLY A 236 -0.70 -4.47 13.18
CA GLY A 236 -1.31 -3.57 14.17
C GLY A 236 -1.43 -2.12 13.70
N ILE A 237 -0.40 -1.60 13.01
CA ILE A 237 -0.41 -0.26 12.42
C ILE A 237 -1.46 -0.21 11.29
N ALA A 238 -1.49 -1.20 10.39
CA ALA A 238 -2.51 -1.27 9.34
C ALA A 238 -3.94 -1.35 9.90
N THR A 239 -4.16 -2.13 10.97
CA THR A 239 -5.47 -2.21 11.63
C THR A 239 -5.89 -0.86 12.19
N ARG A 240 -4.98 -0.16 12.85
CA ARG A 240 -5.25 1.16 13.46
C ARG A 240 -5.47 2.22 12.38
N LEU A 241 -4.56 2.36 11.42
CA LEU A 241 -4.65 3.36 10.35
C LEU A 241 -5.78 3.09 9.35
N GLY A 242 -6.35 1.88 9.31
CA GLY A 242 -7.57 1.63 8.55
C GLY A 242 -8.74 2.52 8.99
N TYR A 243 -8.80 2.93 10.26
CA TYR A 243 -9.80 3.86 10.77
C TYR A 243 -9.52 5.32 10.39
N ALA A 244 -8.31 5.66 9.93
CA ALA A 244 -7.94 7.02 9.55
C ALA A 244 -8.66 7.49 8.27
N ASN A 245 -9.32 6.59 7.55
CA ASN A 245 -10.14 6.95 6.39
C ASN A 245 -11.65 6.98 6.70
N ASP A 246 -12.05 6.74 7.95
CA ASP A 246 -13.45 6.83 8.37
C ASP A 246 -13.81 8.29 8.65
N ALA A 247 -15.06 8.70 8.39
CA ALA A 247 -15.50 10.08 8.57
C ALA A 247 -15.34 10.63 9.99
N ALA A 248 -15.43 9.75 11.00
CA ALA A 248 -15.20 10.13 12.40
C ALA A 248 -13.77 10.65 12.63
N SER A 249 -12.79 10.18 11.85
CA SER A 249 -11.37 10.53 12.04
C SER A 249 -11.03 11.98 11.67
N ASP A 250 -11.91 12.67 10.94
CA ASP A 250 -11.70 14.10 10.62
C ASP A 250 -11.91 14.99 11.85
N HIS A 251 -12.73 14.54 12.81
CA HIS A 251 -12.95 15.22 14.08
C HIS A 251 -12.09 14.65 15.21
N ASP A 252 -11.78 13.34 15.16
CA ASP A 252 -10.94 12.65 16.13
C ASP A 252 -9.85 11.83 15.41
N PRO A 253 -8.71 12.44 15.08
CA PRO A 253 -7.67 11.77 14.32
C PRO A 253 -7.16 10.49 15.00
N VAL A 254 -6.82 9.50 14.19
CA VAL A 254 -6.21 8.27 14.65
C VAL A 254 -4.73 8.53 14.95
N TYR A 255 -4.27 8.14 16.14
CA TYR A 255 -2.86 8.20 16.52
C TYR A 255 -2.25 6.82 16.64
N ILE A 256 -0.94 6.73 16.35
CA ILE A 256 -0.11 5.54 16.60
C ILE A 256 0.54 5.70 17.98
N PRO A 257 0.32 4.78 18.94
CA PRO A 257 0.93 4.87 20.27
C PRO A 257 2.47 4.85 20.21
N TRP A 258 3.12 5.59 21.09
CA TRP A 258 4.60 5.69 21.13
C TRP A 258 5.29 4.34 21.33
N GLN A 259 4.66 3.40 22.02
CA GLN A 259 5.16 2.04 22.22
C GLN A 259 5.27 1.27 20.90
N VAL A 260 4.34 1.51 19.98
CA VAL A 260 4.34 0.92 18.64
C VAL A 260 5.41 1.58 17.78
N VAL A 261 5.53 2.92 17.82
CA VAL A 261 6.56 3.68 17.11
C VAL A 261 7.98 3.22 17.51
N GLY A 262 8.21 2.98 18.80
CA GLY A 262 9.50 2.45 19.27
C GLY A 262 9.82 1.04 18.74
N SER A 263 8.81 0.26 18.38
CA SER A 263 8.97 -1.08 17.82
C SER A 263 9.39 -1.06 16.34
N GLU A 264 9.06 0.01 15.61
CA GLU A 264 9.46 0.21 14.20
C GLU A 264 10.98 0.19 14.04
N ASN A 265 11.70 0.82 14.98
CA ASN A 265 13.16 0.84 15.02
C ASN A 265 13.80 -0.55 15.23
N ASN A 266 13.00 -1.53 15.67
CA ASN A 266 13.45 -2.89 15.98
C ASN A 266 13.01 -3.92 14.93
N TRP A 267 12.43 -3.50 13.80
CA TRP A 267 11.90 -4.41 12.78
C TRP A 267 12.93 -5.46 12.33
N GLY A 268 14.17 -5.07 12.03
CA GLY A 268 15.22 -6.01 11.62
C GLY A 268 15.56 -7.05 12.69
N THR A 269 15.67 -6.65 13.96
CA THR A 269 15.90 -7.55 15.09
C THR A 269 14.73 -8.52 15.28
N LEU A 270 13.49 -8.03 15.20
CA LEU A 270 12.28 -8.84 15.30
C LEU A 270 12.18 -9.84 14.15
N SER A 271 12.44 -9.40 12.92
CA SER A 271 12.43 -10.23 11.71
C SER A 271 13.49 -11.34 11.78
N ASN A 272 14.72 -11.02 12.22
CA ASN A 272 15.78 -12.02 12.38
C ASN A 272 15.43 -13.08 13.42
N ARG A 273 14.91 -12.64 14.58
CA ARG A 273 14.45 -13.54 15.64
C ARG A 273 13.34 -14.44 15.13
N PHE A 274 12.36 -13.87 14.44
CA PHE A 274 11.23 -14.62 13.89
C PHE A 274 11.68 -15.64 12.83
N ASN A 275 12.53 -15.23 11.89
CA ASN A 275 13.04 -16.12 10.84
C ASN A 275 13.83 -17.30 11.41
N ARG A 276 14.67 -17.07 12.42
CA ARG A 276 15.39 -18.14 13.12
C ARG A 276 14.43 -19.13 13.79
N TRP A 277 13.42 -18.62 14.51
CA TRP A 277 12.39 -19.48 15.07
C TRP A 277 11.61 -20.25 13.99
N LEU A 278 11.23 -19.59 12.90
CA LEU A 278 10.46 -20.22 11.82
C LEU A 278 11.23 -21.37 11.18
N GLN A 279 12.55 -21.23 11.02
CA GLN A 279 13.42 -22.32 10.55
C GLN A 279 13.42 -23.50 11.52
N ALA A 280 13.54 -23.24 12.83
CA ALA A 280 13.45 -24.28 13.85
C ALA A 280 12.08 -24.98 13.87
N ALA A 281 10.99 -24.21 13.74
CA ALA A 281 9.62 -24.72 13.70
C ALA A 281 9.38 -25.59 12.46
N ARG A 282 9.93 -25.20 11.30
CA ARG A 282 9.88 -25.99 10.06
C ARG A 282 10.68 -27.28 10.19
N ALA A 283 11.88 -27.24 10.76
CA ALA A 283 12.69 -28.43 10.98
C ALA A 283 12.01 -29.44 11.93
N ALA A 284 11.29 -28.96 12.94
CA ALA A 284 10.55 -29.80 13.88
C ALA A 284 9.13 -30.17 13.44
N GLY A 285 8.60 -29.56 12.37
CA GLY A 285 7.20 -29.70 11.98
C GLY A 285 6.19 -29.20 13.02
N ASN A 286 6.61 -28.33 13.95
CA ASN A 286 5.80 -27.90 15.10
C ASN A 286 6.06 -26.42 15.45
N ALA A 287 5.00 -25.62 15.54
CA ALA A 287 5.06 -24.22 15.95
C ALA A 287 5.43 -24.03 17.43
N GLY A 288 5.27 -25.06 18.26
CA GLY A 288 5.54 -25.01 19.71
C GLY A 288 7.02 -25.03 20.10
N VAL A 289 7.95 -25.06 19.14
CA VAL A 289 9.37 -25.10 19.46
C VAL A 289 9.86 -23.78 20.08
N PRO A 290 10.79 -23.85 21.05
CA PRO A 290 11.45 -22.67 21.57
C PRO A 290 12.35 -22.00 20.53
N ASP A 291 12.54 -20.69 20.66
CA ASP A 291 13.60 -19.96 19.96
C ASP A 291 14.96 -20.61 20.32
N PRO A 292 15.74 -21.10 19.34
CA PRO A 292 16.95 -21.86 19.62
C PRO A 292 18.03 -21.05 20.38
N ASP A 293 18.01 -19.72 20.29
CA ASP A 293 19.01 -18.87 20.95
C ASP A 293 18.56 -18.35 22.32
N ARG A 294 17.25 -18.41 22.62
CA ARG A 294 16.68 -17.84 23.86
C ARG A 294 15.96 -18.86 24.74
N GLY A 295 15.61 -20.04 24.22
CA GLY A 295 14.87 -21.06 24.97
C GLY A 295 13.38 -20.74 25.18
N ASP A 296 12.93 -19.52 24.87
CA ASP A 296 11.53 -19.11 25.00
C ASP A 296 10.65 -19.76 23.93
N ARG A 297 9.53 -20.38 24.33
CA ARG A 297 8.50 -20.83 23.37
C ARG A 297 7.80 -19.62 22.77
N MET A 298 7.82 -19.50 21.44
CA MET A 298 7.17 -18.40 20.71
C MET A 298 5.64 -18.46 20.72
N GLY A 299 5.05 -19.51 21.31
CA GLY A 299 3.61 -19.76 21.37
C GLY A 299 2.76 -18.78 22.20
N ALA A 300 3.28 -17.63 22.63
CA ALA A 300 2.51 -16.64 23.40
C ALA A 300 2.90 -15.16 23.16
N PHE A 301 3.94 -14.86 22.37
CA PHE A 301 4.56 -13.53 22.43
C PHE A 301 4.20 -12.56 21.28
N THR A 302 3.64 -12.99 20.15
CA THR A 302 3.80 -12.21 18.90
C THR A 302 2.56 -11.94 18.06
N ILE A 303 1.40 -12.53 18.33
CA ILE A 303 0.14 -12.14 17.67
C ILE A 303 -0.86 -11.66 18.71
N ASP A 304 -1.10 -12.42 19.79
CA ASP A 304 -2.09 -12.02 20.80
C ASP A 304 -1.59 -10.91 21.72
N ASN A 305 -0.32 -10.89 22.14
CA ASN A 305 0.22 -9.74 22.88
C ASN A 305 0.39 -8.48 22.02
N TRP A 306 0.60 -8.63 20.72
CA TRP A 306 0.63 -7.51 19.76
C TRP A 306 -0.79 -7.01 19.45
N ASN A 307 -1.73 -7.93 19.25
CA ASN A 307 -3.16 -7.65 19.16
C ASN A 307 -3.73 -7.14 20.48
N ASN A 308 -3.14 -7.43 21.64
CA ASN A 308 -3.51 -6.89 22.95
C ASN A 308 -2.82 -5.54 23.22
N LEU A 309 -1.59 -5.30 22.75
CA LEU A 309 -0.99 -3.95 22.77
C LEU A 309 -1.78 -2.97 21.90
N VAL A 310 -2.34 -3.45 20.79
CA VAL A 310 -3.25 -2.69 19.91
C VAL A 310 -4.72 -2.82 20.35
N GLY A 311 -5.08 -3.91 21.01
CA GLY A 311 -6.43 -4.24 21.51
C GLY A 311 -6.77 -3.59 22.85
N VAL A 312 -5.78 -3.22 23.65
CA VAL A 312 -5.96 -2.31 24.80
C VAL A 312 -6.45 -0.94 24.32
N THR A 313 -6.17 -0.54 23.07
CA THR A 313 -6.80 0.64 22.44
C THR A 313 -8.28 0.43 22.06
N VAL A 314 -8.72 -0.82 21.86
CA VAL A 314 -10.15 -1.13 21.72
C VAL A 314 -10.83 -1.15 23.09
N THR A 315 -10.12 -1.55 24.15
CA THR A 315 -10.61 -1.40 25.53
C THR A 315 -10.68 0.07 25.96
N ALA A 316 -9.76 0.93 25.51
CA ALA A 316 -9.84 2.37 25.75
C ALA A 316 -11.04 3.04 25.04
N LEU A 317 -11.53 2.48 23.92
CA LEU A 317 -12.80 2.91 23.31
C LEU A 317 -14.04 2.34 24.03
N ALA A 318 -13.92 1.20 24.71
CA ALA A 318 -14.95 0.75 25.65
C ALA A 318 -15.04 1.68 26.88
N ASP A 319 -13.92 2.24 27.35
CA ASP A 319 -13.91 3.28 28.38
C ASP A 319 -14.48 4.62 27.87
N TYR A 320 -14.27 4.99 26.61
CA TYR A 320 -14.91 6.18 26.01
C TYR A 320 -16.43 6.01 25.84
N ALA A 321 -16.91 4.79 25.55
CA ALA A 321 -18.33 4.45 25.55
C ALA A 321 -18.93 4.42 26.97
N LEU A 322 -18.13 4.12 28.00
CA LEU A 322 -18.54 4.16 29.42
C LEU A 322 -18.65 5.61 29.94
N ILE A 323 -17.74 6.49 29.52
CA ILE A 323 -17.77 7.94 29.83
C ILE A 323 -18.97 8.63 29.14
N LEU A 324 -19.31 8.26 27.90
CA LEU A 324 -20.49 8.79 27.20
C LEU A 324 -21.82 8.23 27.74
N ASN A 325 -21.85 7.02 28.31
CA ASN A 325 -23.05 6.48 28.97
C ASN A 325 -23.25 6.98 30.41
N THR A 326 -22.19 7.45 31.07
CA THR A 326 -22.27 8.08 32.40
C THR A 326 -22.52 9.59 32.31
N ALA A 327 -22.07 10.27 31.25
CA ALA A 327 -22.36 11.68 31.00
C ALA A 327 -23.82 11.96 30.53
N ASN A 328 -24.52 10.95 30.00
CA ASN A 328 -25.94 11.05 29.59
C ASN A 328 -26.93 10.56 30.66
N ARG A 329 -26.48 10.42 31.91
CA ARG A 329 -27.34 10.12 33.08
C ARG A 329 -27.21 11.17 34.20
N GLY A 330 -26.93 12.41 33.82
CA GLY A 330 -27.12 13.61 34.64
C GLY A 330 -28.29 14.42 34.09
#